data_AF-A0A2N2FCM7-F1
#
_entry.id   AF-A0A2N2FCM7-F1
#
_cell.length_a   1.000
_cell.length_b   1.000
_cell.length_c   1.000
_cell.angle_alpha   90.00
_cell.angle_beta   90.00
_cell.angle_gamma   90.00
#
_symmetry.space_group_name_H-M   'P 1'
#
loop_
_entity.id
_entity.type
_entity.pdbx_description
1 polymer ?
#
loop_
_entity_poly.entity_id
_entity_poly.type
_entity_poly.pdbx_seq_one_letter_code
_entity_poly.pdbx_strand_id
1 'polypeptide(L)'
;MLRIKRARRVAEKVSRRMADMILTHIRNKAETLAKERAERLGIPLEMLLTPPEQMVSEFEAAERQLAEQVMSGRIPFNKEDLEVPDVIGIKIIGDEILHQRAVALLQSHPDVHVVELETHQGDYNAINVQFDLRLPEPGVIIDSVSSNIVVPFPATRGISPEELQEGFAAYVESGERTVRVELILTTYEELVESEIGRSIHEMRTLKQRSQREYTGRIAKNAEFIVEYMLSVAFSPQIAVNFIPIKLNGHYLPETVSYAIRKLYGIEESAIFTNLSL
;
A
#
# COMPACT_ATOMS: atom_id res chain seq x y z
N MET A 1 -0.79 20.43 -9.13
CA MET A 1 -1.28 19.18 -9.74
C MET A 1 -1.87 18.29 -8.67
N LEU A 2 -3.13 17.87 -8.80
CA LEU A 2 -3.77 16.87 -7.93
C LEU A 2 -3.63 15.49 -8.56
N ARG A 3 -3.30 14.49 -7.77
CA ARG A 3 -3.18 13.09 -8.20
C ARG A 3 -3.75 12.17 -7.14
N ILE A 4 -4.54 11.20 -7.58
CA ILE A 4 -4.91 10.03 -6.77
C ILE A 4 -4.02 8.86 -7.18
N LYS A 5 -3.43 8.16 -6.21
CA LYS A 5 -2.58 6.98 -6.48
C LYS A 5 -3.44 5.87 -7.11
N ARG A 6 -2.93 5.29 -8.21
CA ARG A 6 -3.59 4.17 -8.88
C ARG A 6 -3.64 2.96 -7.94
N ALA A 7 -4.71 2.17 -8.02
CA ALA A 7 -4.92 0.95 -7.25
C ALA A 7 -3.69 0.05 -7.17
N ARG A 8 -3.04 -0.23 -8.32
CA ARG A 8 -1.82 -1.04 -8.38
C ARG A 8 -0.68 -0.47 -7.52
N ARG A 9 -0.53 0.86 -7.45
CA ARG A 9 0.51 1.51 -6.62
C ARG A 9 0.17 1.43 -5.14
N VAL A 10 -1.13 1.49 -4.80
CA VAL A 10 -1.60 1.26 -3.42
C VAL A 10 -1.33 -0.19 -3.04
N ALA A 11 -1.68 -1.16 -3.90
CA ALA A 11 -1.38 -2.58 -3.72
C ALA A 11 0.10 -2.78 -3.41
N GLU A 12 0.98 -2.26 -4.28
CA GLU A 12 2.43 -2.36 -4.11
C GLU A 12 2.92 -1.83 -2.75
N LYS A 13 2.32 -0.74 -2.25
CA LYS A 13 2.65 -0.15 -0.94
C LYS A 13 2.16 -1.00 0.23
N VAL A 14 0.91 -1.46 0.19
CA VAL A 14 0.31 -2.32 1.22
C VAL A 14 1.04 -3.67 1.26
N SER A 15 1.28 -4.28 0.11
CA SER A 15 2.05 -5.52 -0.05
C SER A 15 3.44 -5.41 0.59
N ARG A 16 4.14 -4.28 0.41
CA ARG A 16 5.43 -4.03 1.06
C ARG A 16 5.30 -3.93 2.58
N ARG A 17 4.39 -3.07 3.07
CA ARG A 17 4.16 -2.93 4.52
C ARG A 17 3.88 -4.28 5.17
N MET A 18 3.06 -5.11 4.53
CA MET A 18 2.77 -6.46 4.99
C MET A 18 4.02 -7.36 5.02
N ALA A 19 4.88 -7.31 4.00
CA ALA A 19 6.15 -8.04 3.99
C ALA A 19 7.09 -7.57 5.12
N ASP A 20 7.19 -6.26 5.35
CA ASP A 20 8.01 -5.67 6.41
C ASP A 20 7.48 -6.06 7.81
N MET A 21 6.15 -6.08 7.98
CA MET A 21 5.50 -6.54 9.21
C MET A 21 5.74 -8.03 9.46
N ILE A 22 5.61 -8.87 8.44
CA ILE A 22 5.92 -10.30 8.52
C ILE A 22 7.37 -10.50 8.94
N LEU A 23 8.31 -9.81 8.29
CA LEU A 23 9.73 -9.88 8.64
C LEU A 23 9.99 -9.46 10.09
N THR A 24 9.41 -8.33 10.51
CA THR A 24 9.54 -7.81 11.88
C THR A 24 9.01 -8.82 12.89
N HIS A 25 7.86 -9.44 12.61
CA HIS A 25 7.30 -10.48 13.47
C HIS A 25 8.21 -11.71 13.57
N ILE A 26 8.72 -12.20 12.44
CA ILE A 26 9.64 -13.36 12.41
C ILE A 26 10.93 -13.04 13.19
N ARG A 27 11.48 -11.83 13.02
CA ARG A 27 12.67 -11.36 13.75
C ARG A 27 12.46 -11.33 15.26
N ASN A 28 11.39 -10.70 15.71
CA ASN A 28 11.06 -10.64 17.14
C ASN A 28 10.91 -12.04 17.73
N LYS A 29 10.34 -12.97 16.95
CA LYS A 29 10.18 -14.35 17.39
C LYS A 29 11.50 -15.13 17.40
N ALA A 30 12.36 -14.93 16.40
CA ALA A 30 13.70 -15.52 16.35
C ALA A 30 14.58 -14.98 17.50
N GLU A 31 14.48 -13.70 17.83
CA GLU A 31 15.15 -13.08 18.99
C GLU A 31 14.66 -13.67 20.31
N THR A 32 13.36 -13.96 20.41
CA THR A 32 12.80 -14.68 21.57
C THR A 32 13.42 -16.08 21.70
N LEU A 33 13.57 -16.83 20.60
CA LEU A 33 14.23 -18.15 20.61
C LEU A 33 15.71 -18.06 21.01
N ALA A 34 16.41 -17.03 20.51
CA ALA A 34 17.79 -16.77 20.90
C ALA A 34 17.92 -16.42 22.39
N LYS A 35 16.98 -15.64 22.94
CA LYS A 35 16.91 -15.32 24.37
C LYS A 35 16.68 -16.56 25.23
N GLU A 36 15.73 -17.42 24.86
CA GLU A 36 15.49 -18.70 25.55
C GLU A 36 16.74 -19.62 25.51
N ARG A 37 17.54 -19.55 24.44
CA ARG A 37 18.84 -20.24 24.40
C ARG A 37 19.86 -19.60 25.34
N ALA A 38 20.01 -18.29 25.34
CA ALA A 38 20.93 -17.57 26.23
C ALA A 38 20.63 -17.89 27.70
N GLU A 39 19.35 -17.88 28.08
CA GLU A 39 18.88 -18.25 29.42
C GLU A 39 19.23 -19.69 29.78
N ARG A 40 19.06 -20.65 28.86
CA ARG A 40 19.49 -22.06 29.07
C ARG A 40 20.99 -22.23 29.25
N LEU A 41 21.78 -21.35 28.62
CA LEU A 41 23.24 -21.33 28.76
C LEU A 41 23.70 -20.50 29.97
N GLY A 42 22.78 -19.83 30.67
CA GLY A 42 23.09 -18.99 31.83
C GLY A 42 23.89 -17.73 31.47
N ILE A 43 23.82 -17.27 30.22
CA ILE A 43 24.53 -16.07 29.74
C ILE A 43 23.55 -14.98 29.30
N PRO A 44 23.94 -13.69 29.37
CA PRO A 44 23.18 -12.60 28.76
C PRO A 44 23.08 -12.76 27.24
N LEU A 45 21.99 -12.28 26.63
CA LEU A 45 21.77 -12.37 25.18
C LEU A 45 22.88 -11.65 24.38
N GLU A 46 23.41 -10.56 24.92
CA GLU A 46 24.47 -9.76 24.31
C GLU A 46 25.80 -10.52 24.21
N MET A 47 25.97 -11.56 25.04
CA MET A 47 27.16 -12.44 25.05
C MET A 47 26.95 -13.72 24.23
N LEU A 48 25.75 -13.93 23.66
CA LEU A 48 25.42 -15.12 22.91
C LEU A 48 26.01 -15.05 21.49
N LEU A 49 27.15 -15.71 21.28
CA LEU A 49 27.69 -15.96 19.95
C LEU A 49 26.95 -17.13 19.30
N THR A 50 26.09 -16.81 18.33
CA THR A 50 25.28 -17.82 17.63
C THR A 50 25.88 -18.13 16.25
N PRO A 51 26.17 -19.40 15.93
CA PRO A 51 26.57 -19.79 14.58
C PRO A 51 25.51 -19.41 13.53
N PRO A 52 25.90 -18.97 12.33
CA PRO A 52 24.96 -18.57 11.27
C PRO A 52 23.90 -19.63 10.97
N GLU A 53 24.27 -20.91 10.95
CA GLU A 53 23.35 -22.03 10.69
C GLU A 53 22.24 -22.10 11.74
N GLN A 54 22.56 -21.75 12.97
CA GLN A 54 21.61 -21.78 14.07
C GLN A 54 20.68 -20.56 14.05
N MET A 55 21.19 -19.38 13.66
CA MET A 55 20.35 -18.20 13.40
C MET A 55 19.34 -18.47 12.28
N VAL A 56 19.79 -19.14 11.20
CA VAL A 56 18.90 -19.55 10.10
C VAL A 56 17.83 -20.50 10.58
N SER A 57 18.19 -21.53 11.37
CA SER A 57 17.23 -22.48 11.91
C SER A 57 16.18 -21.82 12.82
N GLU A 58 16.59 -20.84 13.64
CA GLU A 58 15.68 -20.06 14.49
C GLU A 58 14.73 -19.20 13.67
N PHE A 59 15.23 -18.58 12.60
CA PHE A 59 14.42 -17.82 11.66
C PHE A 59 13.39 -18.71 10.96
N GLU A 60 13.80 -19.87 10.45
CA GLU A 60 12.89 -20.84 9.81
C GLU A 60 11.82 -21.37 10.78
N ALA A 61 12.19 -21.62 12.03
CA ALA A 61 11.26 -22.03 13.07
C ALA A 61 10.23 -20.92 13.38
N ALA A 62 10.69 -19.66 13.46
CA ALA A 62 9.82 -18.50 13.66
C ALA A 62 8.87 -18.29 12.47
N GLU A 63 9.36 -18.41 11.23
CA GLU A 63 8.53 -18.34 10.02
C GLU A 63 7.45 -19.43 10.01
N ARG A 64 7.81 -20.68 10.38
CA ARG A 64 6.86 -21.79 10.46
C ARG A 64 5.76 -21.54 11.50
N GLN A 65 6.12 -21.02 12.67
CA GLN A 65 5.15 -20.69 13.72
C GLN A 65 4.18 -19.59 13.25
N LEU A 66 4.67 -18.58 12.54
CA LEU A 66 3.78 -17.56 11.95
C LEU A 66 2.82 -18.18 10.93
N ALA A 67 3.31 -19.09 10.07
CA ALA A 67 2.46 -19.80 9.11
C ALA A 67 1.34 -20.57 9.81
N GLU A 68 1.67 -21.30 10.87
CA GLU A 68 0.71 -22.07 11.68
C GLU A 68 -0.32 -21.16 12.36
N GLN A 69 0.11 -20.03 12.92
CA GLN A 69 -0.79 -19.04 13.51
C GLN A 69 -1.79 -18.52 12.48
N VAL A 70 -1.32 -18.09 11.31
CA VAL A 70 -2.22 -17.58 10.28
C VAL A 70 -3.15 -18.67 9.75
N MET A 71 -2.66 -19.90 9.58
CA MET A 71 -3.51 -21.05 9.20
C MET A 71 -4.59 -21.36 10.24
N SER A 72 -4.36 -21.04 11.51
CA SER A 72 -5.36 -21.15 12.60
C SER A 72 -6.31 -19.94 12.69
N GLY A 73 -6.20 -18.98 11.76
CA GLY A 73 -7.01 -17.76 11.75
C GLY A 73 -6.51 -16.65 12.68
N ARG A 74 -5.33 -16.81 13.28
CA ARG A 74 -4.71 -15.79 14.13
C ARG A 74 -3.76 -14.93 13.30
N ILE A 75 -4.17 -13.71 13.00
CA ILE A 75 -3.36 -12.74 12.26
C ILE A 75 -2.76 -11.77 13.29
N PRO A 76 -1.43 -11.76 13.50
CA PRO A 76 -0.78 -10.92 14.51
C PRO A 76 -0.51 -9.48 14.01
N PHE A 77 -1.30 -9.01 13.04
CA PHE A 77 -1.09 -7.75 12.34
C PHE A 77 -2.32 -6.87 12.52
N ASN A 78 -2.11 -5.59 12.83
CA ASN A 78 -3.20 -4.63 12.97
C ASN A 78 -3.50 -3.99 11.61
N LYS A 79 -4.74 -3.52 11.45
CA LYS A 79 -5.19 -2.91 10.19
C LYS A 79 -4.52 -1.56 9.96
N GLU A 80 -4.29 -0.83 11.05
CA GLU A 80 -3.72 0.52 11.09
C GLU A 80 -2.30 0.55 10.52
N ASP A 81 -1.55 -0.56 10.67
CA ASP A 81 -0.19 -0.69 10.13
C ASP A 81 -0.16 -0.73 8.58
N LEU A 82 -1.29 -1.09 7.95
CA LEU A 82 -1.46 -1.18 6.50
C LEU A 82 -1.89 0.14 5.86
N GLU A 83 -2.11 1.20 6.64
CA GLU A 83 -2.56 2.48 6.12
C GLU A 83 -1.58 3.09 5.11
N VAL A 84 -2.13 3.63 4.03
CA VAL A 84 -1.37 4.35 3.00
C VAL A 84 -1.78 5.82 3.07
N PRO A 85 -1.04 6.67 3.81
CA PRO A 85 -1.45 8.04 4.08
C PRO A 85 -1.46 8.93 2.83
N ASP A 86 -0.69 8.55 1.82
CA ASP A 86 -0.39 9.36 0.65
C ASP A 86 -1.18 8.95 -0.60
N VAL A 87 -2.39 8.39 -0.43
CA VAL A 87 -3.26 8.04 -1.57
C VAL A 87 -3.62 9.28 -2.39
N ILE A 88 -3.90 10.40 -1.72
CA ILE A 88 -4.13 11.70 -2.36
C ILE A 88 -2.83 12.51 -2.27
N GLY A 89 -2.30 12.88 -3.43
CA GLY A 89 -1.08 13.68 -3.55
C GLY A 89 -1.32 14.96 -4.31
N ILE A 90 -0.86 16.08 -3.77
CA ILE A 90 -0.82 17.39 -4.42
C ILE A 90 0.65 17.76 -4.62
N LYS A 91 1.02 18.21 -5.81
CA LYS A 91 2.34 18.81 -6.08
C LYS A 91 2.15 20.25 -6.53
N ILE A 92 2.77 21.19 -5.82
CA ILE A 92 2.81 22.62 -6.19
C ILE A 92 4.23 22.96 -6.60
N ILE A 93 4.35 23.57 -7.79
CA ILE A 93 5.61 24.03 -8.35
C ILE A 93 5.64 25.54 -8.20
N GLY A 94 6.68 26.07 -7.59
CA GLY A 94 6.81 27.51 -7.39
C GLY A 94 8.08 27.89 -6.64
N ASP A 95 8.19 29.18 -6.34
CA ASP A 95 9.31 29.72 -5.58
C ASP A 95 9.12 29.52 -4.06
N GLU A 96 10.17 29.86 -3.32
CA GLU A 96 10.20 29.72 -1.86
C GLU A 96 9.12 30.59 -1.18
N ILE A 97 8.78 31.75 -1.76
CA ILE A 97 7.72 32.62 -1.24
C ILE A 97 6.37 31.93 -1.33
N LEU A 98 6.06 31.32 -2.48
CA LEU A 98 4.83 30.55 -2.65
C LEU A 98 4.79 29.36 -1.68
N HIS A 99 5.92 28.66 -1.49
CA HIS A 99 5.99 27.52 -0.59
C HIS A 99 5.72 27.93 0.86
N GLN A 100 6.36 28.99 1.35
CA GLN A 100 6.13 29.52 2.69
C GLN A 100 4.67 29.96 2.88
N ARG A 101 4.09 30.63 1.89
CA ARG A 101 2.66 31.01 1.92
C ARG A 101 1.74 29.80 1.94
N ALA A 102 2.03 28.75 1.17
CA ALA A 102 1.23 27.53 1.15
C ALA A 102 1.25 26.83 2.51
N VAL A 103 2.42 26.71 3.14
CA VAL A 103 2.55 26.14 4.49
C VAL A 103 1.79 26.98 5.52
N ALA A 104 1.95 28.31 5.50
CA ALA A 104 1.25 29.20 6.43
C ALA A 104 -0.28 29.13 6.27
N LEU A 105 -0.77 29.01 5.03
CA LEU A 105 -2.20 28.81 4.76
C LEU A 105 -2.69 27.48 5.33
N LEU A 106 -1.97 26.38 5.14
CA LEU A 106 -2.36 25.09 5.70
C LEU A 106 -2.38 25.11 7.24
N GLN A 107 -1.40 25.76 7.87
CA GLN A 107 -1.32 25.85 9.34
C GLN A 107 -2.42 26.72 9.96
N SER A 108 -3.00 27.65 9.19
CA SER A 108 -4.04 28.57 9.67
C SER A 108 -5.45 28.21 9.20
N HIS A 109 -5.61 27.25 8.28
CA HIS A 109 -6.91 26.90 7.73
C HIS A 109 -7.73 26.07 8.75
N PRO A 110 -8.98 26.47 9.05
CA PRO A 110 -9.78 25.85 10.12
C PRO A 110 -10.11 24.38 9.88
N ASP A 111 -10.22 23.96 8.62
CA ASP A 111 -10.54 22.57 8.23
C ASP A 111 -9.30 21.69 7.97
N VAL A 112 -8.09 22.19 8.25
CA VAL A 112 -6.84 21.48 8.01
C VAL A 112 -6.13 21.22 9.32
N HIS A 113 -5.70 19.97 9.52
CA HIS A 113 -4.80 19.60 10.60
C HIS A 113 -3.47 19.10 10.01
N VAL A 114 -2.40 19.86 10.18
CA VAL A 114 -1.06 19.45 9.73
C VAL A 114 -0.56 18.35 10.67
N VAL A 115 -0.33 17.17 10.10
CA VAL A 115 0.17 15.98 10.80
C VAL A 115 1.69 15.97 10.82
N GLU A 116 2.30 16.30 9.67
CA GLU A 116 3.74 16.21 9.49
C GLU A 116 4.22 17.27 8.49
N LEU A 117 5.39 17.85 8.76
CA LEU A 117 6.09 18.76 7.86
C LEU A 117 7.57 18.38 7.83
N GLU A 118 8.04 17.95 6.66
CA GLU A 118 9.42 17.56 6.43
C GLU A 118 10.05 18.45 5.35
N THR A 119 11.24 18.97 5.63
CA THR A 119 12.06 19.67 4.64
C THR A 119 13.20 18.76 4.23
N HIS A 120 13.22 18.36 2.96
CA HIS A 120 14.32 17.60 2.38
C HIS A 120 15.35 18.53 1.77
N GLN A 121 16.62 18.26 2.07
CA GLN A 121 17.77 18.93 1.47
C GLN A 121 18.82 17.93 1.00
N GLY A 122 19.47 18.20 -0.13
CA GLY A 122 20.55 17.39 -0.69
C GLY A 122 20.23 16.90 -2.10
N ASP A 123 20.25 15.57 -2.31
CA ASP A 123 19.96 14.96 -3.61
C ASP A 123 18.54 15.24 -4.09
N TYR A 124 17.62 15.53 -3.18
CA TYR A 124 16.23 15.90 -3.44
C TYR A 124 15.81 17.03 -2.52
N ASN A 125 15.43 18.18 -3.10
CA ASN A 125 14.99 19.36 -2.34
C ASN A 125 13.46 19.54 -2.46
N ALA A 126 12.74 19.42 -1.36
CA ALA A 126 11.30 19.64 -1.34
C ALA A 126 10.81 19.86 0.08
N ILE A 127 9.65 20.51 0.21
CA ILE A 127 8.89 20.51 1.46
C ILE A 127 7.72 19.55 1.28
N ASN A 128 7.68 18.51 2.11
CA ASN A 128 6.59 17.56 2.16
C ASN A 128 5.73 17.87 3.38
N VAL A 129 4.42 17.99 3.17
CA VAL A 129 3.44 18.25 4.21
C VAL A 129 2.38 17.17 4.15
N GLN A 130 2.17 16.44 5.25
CA GLN A 130 1.00 15.60 5.40
C GLN A 130 -0.02 16.32 6.28
N PHE A 131 -1.25 16.38 5.82
CA PHE A 131 -2.33 17.00 6.59
C PHE A 131 -3.64 16.24 6.41
N ASP A 132 -4.46 16.27 7.45
CA ASP A 132 -5.82 15.76 7.43
C ASP A 132 -6.76 16.92 7.07
N LEU A 133 -7.52 16.74 5.99
CA LEU A 133 -8.51 17.70 5.52
C LEU A 133 -9.90 17.24 5.95
N ARG A 134 -10.62 18.09 6.70
CA ARG A 134 -12.02 17.86 7.04
C ARG A 134 -12.89 17.96 5.79
N LEU A 135 -13.70 16.94 5.56
CA LEU A 135 -14.66 16.89 4.47
C LEU A 135 -15.90 17.74 4.81
N PRO A 136 -16.58 18.33 3.80
CA PRO A 136 -17.88 18.95 3.98
C PRO A 136 -18.90 18.00 4.60
N GLU A 137 -20.02 18.51 5.10
CA GLU A 137 -21.10 17.65 5.61
C GLU A 137 -21.59 16.66 4.53
N PRO A 138 -21.95 15.41 4.90
CA PRO A 138 -22.31 14.36 3.95
C PRO A 138 -23.31 14.80 2.87
N GLY A 139 -24.35 15.53 3.26
CA GLY A 139 -25.38 16.03 2.33
C GLY A 139 -24.82 16.89 1.20
N VAL A 140 -23.83 17.74 1.48
CA VAL A 140 -23.17 18.58 0.46
C VAL A 140 -22.44 17.72 -0.56
N ILE A 141 -21.76 16.67 -0.09
CA ILE A 141 -21.04 15.73 -0.96
C ILE A 141 -22.04 14.94 -1.82
N ILE A 142 -23.09 14.41 -1.19
CA ILE A 142 -24.14 13.65 -1.86
C ILE A 142 -24.78 14.51 -2.95
N ASP A 143 -25.23 15.73 -2.64
CA ASP A 143 -25.87 16.63 -3.60
C ASP A 143 -24.95 16.98 -4.78
N SER A 144 -23.67 17.22 -4.49
CA SER A 144 -22.67 17.55 -5.53
C SER A 144 -22.41 16.41 -6.51
N VAL A 145 -22.52 15.16 -6.05
CA VAL A 145 -22.21 13.96 -6.84
C VAL A 145 -23.46 13.37 -7.49
N SER A 146 -24.62 13.40 -6.83
CA SER A 146 -25.91 12.88 -7.32
C SER A 146 -26.31 13.46 -8.68
N SER A 147 -25.87 14.69 -8.99
CA SER A 147 -26.12 15.33 -10.30
C SER A 147 -25.22 14.82 -11.43
N ASN A 148 -24.16 14.06 -11.12
CA ASN A 148 -23.07 13.71 -12.04
C ASN A 148 -22.58 12.24 -11.88
N ILE A 149 -23.36 11.34 -11.28
CA ILE A 149 -22.96 9.93 -11.15
C ILE A 149 -22.83 9.32 -12.55
N VAL A 150 -21.59 9.10 -12.98
CA VAL A 150 -21.29 8.36 -14.21
C VAL A 150 -21.49 6.87 -13.89
N VAL A 151 -22.62 6.32 -14.36
CA VAL A 151 -23.13 4.96 -14.11
C VAL A 151 -22.36 3.78 -14.74
N PRO A 152 -21.44 3.89 -15.73
CA PRO A 152 -20.98 2.72 -16.47
C PRO A 152 -20.12 1.75 -15.65
N PHE A 153 -19.44 2.19 -14.58
CA PHE A 153 -18.60 1.27 -13.78
C PHE A 153 -19.42 0.41 -12.80
N PRO A 154 -20.33 0.95 -11.97
CA PRO A 154 -21.13 0.13 -11.05
C PRO A 154 -22.10 -0.85 -11.73
N ALA A 155 -22.69 -0.47 -12.87
CA ALA A 155 -23.59 -1.34 -13.62
C ALA A 155 -22.89 -2.60 -14.14
N THR A 156 -21.61 -2.49 -14.53
CA THR A 156 -20.80 -3.67 -14.93
C THR A 156 -20.45 -4.59 -13.76
N ARG A 157 -20.66 -4.14 -12.51
CA ARG A 157 -20.47 -4.91 -11.28
C ARG A 157 -21.77 -5.40 -10.66
N GLY A 158 -22.87 -5.43 -11.42
CA GLY A 158 -24.14 -5.97 -10.97
C GLY A 158 -24.83 -5.13 -9.88
N ILE A 159 -24.41 -3.86 -9.70
CA ILE A 159 -25.09 -2.89 -8.85
C ILE A 159 -26.08 -2.15 -9.74
N SER A 160 -27.37 -2.24 -9.44
CA SER A 160 -28.39 -1.47 -10.15
C SER A 160 -28.22 0.04 -9.89
N PRO A 161 -28.66 0.92 -10.81
CA PRO A 161 -28.63 2.37 -10.58
C PRO A 161 -29.33 2.78 -9.28
N GLU A 162 -30.42 2.11 -8.92
CA GLU A 162 -31.18 2.34 -7.70
C GLU A 162 -30.37 1.96 -6.45
N GLU A 163 -29.78 0.76 -6.43
CA GLU A 163 -28.89 0.32 -5.34
C GLU A 163 -27.65 1.20 -5.22
N LEU A 164 -27.11 1.70 -6.35
CA LEU A 164 -25.99 2.61 -6.34
C LEU A 164 -26.37 3.96 -5.71
N GLN A 165 -27.54 4.50 -6.04
CA GLN A 165 -27.99 5.79 -5.53
C GLN A 165 -28.27 5.72 -4.02
N GLU A 166 -28.98 4.70 -3.56
CA GLU A 166 -29.24 4.48 -2.12
C GLU A 166 -27.95 4.14 -1.37
N GLY A 167 -27.13 3.24 -1.94
CA GLY A 167 -25.88 2.80 -1.33
C GLY A 167 -24.81 3.89 -1.26
N PHE A 168 -24.79 4.82 -2.23
CA PHE A 168 -23.82 5.93 -2.24
C PHE A 168 -24.04 6.89 -1.07
N ALA A 169 -25.29 7.25 -0.78
CA ALA A 169 -25.60 8.12 0.36
C ALA A 169 -25.12 7.49 1.68
N ALA A 170 -25.52 6.24 1.93
CA ALA A 170 -25.10 5.49 3.11
C ALA A 170 -23.57 5.35 3.21
N TYR A 171 -22.89 5.13 2.07
CA TYR A 171 -21.42 5.08 2.01
C TYR A 171 -20.79 6.40 2.46
N VAL A 172 -21.24 7.54 1.91
CA VAL A 172 -20.70 8.88 2.25
C VAL A 172 -20.96 9.24 3.71
N GLU A 173 -22.12 8.86 4.25
CA GLU A 173 -22.48 9.09 5.65
C GLU A 173 -21.66 8.24 6.63
N SER A 174 -21.36 6.98 6.26
CA SER A 174 -20.55 6.08 7.08
C SER A 174 -19.05 6.35 7.03
N GLY A 175 -18.58 7.13 6.04
CA GLY A 175 -17.17 7.39 5.81
C GLY A 175 -16.55 8.33 6.84
N GLU A 176 -15.25 8.16 7.06
CA GLU A 176 -14.43 9.07 7.87
C GLU A 176 -14.59 10.53 7.42
N ARG A 177 -14.63 11.45 8.39
CA ARG A 177 -14.85 12.88 8.10
C ARG A 177 -13.59 13.64 7.71
N THR A 178 -12.46 12.95 7.69
CA THR A 178 -11.17 13.51 7.31
C THR A 178 -10.48 12.63 6.28
N VAL A 179 -9.80 13.25 5.34
CA VAL A 179 -8.92 12.54 4.39
C VAL A 179 -7.49 13.03 4.55
N ARG A 180 -6.54 12.10 4.59
CA ARG A 180 -5.13 12.44 4.61
C ARG A 180 -4.64 12.78 3.20
N VAL A 181 -3.92 13.89 3.10
CA VAL A 181 -3.38 14.42 1.85
C VAL A 181 -1.88 14.66 2.03
N GLU A 182 -1.10 14.20 1.05
CA GLU A 182 0.32 14.53 0.89
C GLU A 182 0.44 15.75 -0.04
N LEU A 183 1.08 16.83 0.43
CA LEU A 183 1.46 17.96 -0.39
C LEU A 183 2.99 18.02 -0.53
N ILE A 184 3.45 18.11 -1.77
CA ILE A 184 4.85 18.27 -2.12
C ILE A 184 5.03 19.65 -2.75
N LEU A 185 5.87 20.47 -2.13
CA LEU A 185 6.28 21.78 -2.62
C LEU A 185 7.69 21.66 -3.21
N THR A 186 7.85 22.04 -4.47
CA THR A 186 9.13 21.95 -5.19
C THR A 186 9.30 23.12 -6.16
N THR A 187 10.52 23.43 -6.55
CA THR A 187 10.79 24.41 -7.61
C THR A 187 10.74 23.75 -8.98
N TYR A 188 10.73 24.55 -10.05
CA TYR A 188 10.74 24.00 -11.39
C TYR A 188 12.07 23.31 -11.71
N GLU A 189 13.19 23.95 -11.32
CA GLU A 189 14.54 23.42 -11.51
C GLU A 189 14.68 22.07 -10.80
N GLU A 190 14.24 21.99 -9.55
CA GLU A 190 14.33 20.78 -8.76
C GLU A 190 13.39 19.68 -9.27
N LEU A 191 12.22 20.03 -9.81
CA LEU A 191 11.37 19.06 -10.49
C LEU A 191 12.08 18.45 -11.72
N VAL A 192 12.70 19.29 -12.56
CA VAL A 192 13.41 18.82 -13.76
C VAL A 192 14.60 17.95 -13.37
N GLU A 193 15.41 18.39 -12.41
CA GLU A 193 16.56 17.63 -11.92
C GLU A 193 16.13 16.31 -11.27
N SER A 194 15.08 16.30 -10.44
CA SER A 194 14.65 15.09 -9.74
C SER A 194 13.96 14.07 -10.65
N GLU A 195 13.29 14.48 -11.71
CA GLU A 195 12.58 13.57 -12.64
C GLU A 195 13.47 13.14 -13.81
N ILE A 196 14.25 14.07 -14.38
CA ILE A 196 15.01 13.83 -15.63
C ILE A 196 16.51 13.67 -15.34
N GLY A 197 17.10 14.57 -14.56
CA GLY A 197 18.55 14.60 -14.35
C GLY A 197 19.04 13.41 -13.50
N ARG A 198 18.50 13.29 -12.29
CA ARG A 198 18.88 12.29 -11.28
C ARG A 198 17.95 11.08 -11.24
N SER A 199 16.82 11.13 -11.97
CA SER A 199 15.80 10.05 -12.02
C SER A 199 15.39 9.52 -10.64
N ILE A 200 15.29 10.41 -9.64
CA ILE A 200 15.20 10.04 -8.21
C ILE A 200 13.95 9.22 -7.94
N HIS A 201 12.81 9.58 -8.54
CA HIS A 201 11.54 8.89 -8.31
C HIS A 201 11.56 7.45 -8.84
N GLU A 202 12.19 7.23 -10.00
CA GLU A 202 12.35 5.91 -10.60
C GLU A 202 13.39 5.09 -9.83
N MET A 203 14.57 5.65 -9.59
CA MET A 203 15.63 4.99 -8.83
C MET A 203 15.21 4.64 -7.41
N ARG A 204 14.46 5.52 -6.73
CA ARG A 204 13.87 5.23 -5.41
C ARG A 204 12.90 4.07 -5.50
N THR A 205 12.04 4.02 -6.52
CA THR A 205 11.10 2.90 -6.70
C THR A 205 11.84 1.59 -7.03
N LEU A 206 12.87 1.63 -7.87
CA LEU A 206 13.69 0.47 -8.20
C LEU A 206 14.48 -0.03 -6.99
N LYS A 207 15.13 0.88 -6.24
CA LYS A 207 15.86 0.57 -5.00
C LYS A 207 14.93 -0.05 -3.94
N GLN A 208 13.74 0.52 -3.76
CA GLN A 208 12.70 -0.04 -2.89
C GLN A 208 12.21 -1.42 -3.33
N ARG A 209 12.32 -1.76 -4.62
CA ARG A 209 11.96 -3.08 -5.15
C ARG A 209 13.10 -4.09 -5.03
N SER A 210 14.35 -3.65 -5.27
CA SER A 210 15.52 -4.53 -5.27
C SER A 210 16.09 -4.81 -3.88
N GLN A 211 15.91 -3.90 -2.91
CA GLN A 211 16.44 -4.02 -1.55
C GLN A 211 15.47 -4.66 -0.55
N ARG A 212 14.54 -5.52 -1.01
CA ARG A 212 13.69 -6.26 -0.07
C ARG A 212 14.54 -7.23 0.72
N GLU A 213 14.66 -6.96 2.02
CA GLU A 213 15.45 -7.76 2.95
C GLU A 213 14.86 -9.17 3.16
N TYR A 214 13.55 -9.30 2.99
CA TYR A 214 12.86 -10.58 3.09
C TYR A 214 12.00 -10.85 1.85
N THR A 215 12.27 -12.00 1.24
CA THR A 215 11.57 -12.51 0.04
C THR A 215 10.96 -13.88 0.30
N GLY A 216 10.80 -14.25 1.57
CA GLY A 216 10.21 -15.52 1.96
C GLY A 216 8.78 -15.68 1.46
N ARG A 217 8.32 -16.93 1.48
CA ARG A 217 7.14 -17.35 0.73
C ARG A 217 5.86 -16.73 1.28
N ILE A 218 5.79 -16.57 2.60
CA ILE A 218 4.64 -15.97 3.28
C ILE A 218 4.50 -14.51 2.87
N ALA A 219 5.60 -13.74 2.87
CA ALA A 219 5.59 -12.37 2.35
C ALA A 219 5.15 -12.35 0.90
N LYS A 220 5.75 -13.18 0.03
CA LYS A 220 5.40 -13.20 -1.39
C LYS A 220 3.92 -13.50 -1.63
N ASN A 221 3.36 -14.46 -0.91
CA ASN A 221 1.96 -14.81 -1.00
C ASN A 221 1.05 -13.70 -0.45
N ALA A 222 1.46 -12.99 0.61
CA ALA A 222 0.74 -11.82 1.10
C ALA A 222 0.69 -10.70 0.05
N GLU A 223 1.80 -10.46 -0.67
CA GLU A 223 1.81 -9.49 -1.77
C GLU A 223 0.80 -9.85 -2.86
N PHE A 224 0.80 -11.13 -3.24
CA PHE A 224 -0.09 -11.68 -4.25
C PHE A 224 -1.57 -11.60 -3.84
N ILE A 225 -1.88 -11.86 -2.57
CA ILE A 225 -3.24 -11.72 -2.03
C ILE A 225 -3.69 -10.27 -2.11
N VAL A 226 -2.87 -9.32 -1.67
CA VAL A 226 -3.20 -7.88 -1.70
C VAL A 226 -3.41 -7.40 -3.14
N GLU A 227 -2.52 -7.79 -4.06
CA GLU A 227 -2.64 -7.44 -5.48
C GLU A 227 -3.92 -8.02 -6.09
N TYR A 228 -4.23 -9.27 -5.79
CA TYR A 228 -5.46 -9.93 -6.26
C TYR A 228 -6.71 -9.28 -5.68
N MET A 229 -6.77 -9.03 -4.36
CA MET A 229 -7.92 -8.39 -3.70
C MET A 229 -8.21 -7.00 -4.27
N LEU A 230 -7.16 -6.19 -4.48
CA LEU A 230 -7.33 -4.89 -5.11
C LEU A 230 -7.76 -5.05 -6.57
N SER A 231 -7.23 -6.01 -7.31
CA SER A 231 -7.71 -6.29 -8.67
C SER A 231 -9.18 -6.70 -8.69
N VAL A 232 -9.65 -7.48 -7.72
CA VAL A 232 -11.07 -7.79 -7.53
C VAL A 232 -11.86 -6.51 -7.26
N ALA A 233 -11.35 -5.56 -6.46
CA ALA A 233 -12.06 -4.30 -6.21
C ALA A 233 -12.29 -3.44 -7.48
N PHE A 234 -11.48 -3.62 -8.52
CA PHE A 234 -11.58 -2.86 -9.78
C PHE A 234 -12.03 -3.68 -10.99
N SER A 235 -12.31 -4.97 -10.83
CA SER A 235 -12.70 -5.83 -11.94
C SER A 235 -14.21 -5.78 -12.20
N PRO A 236 -14.69 -6.12 -13.40
CA PRO A 236 -16.13 -6.25 -13.66
C PRO A 236 -16.75 -7.51 -13.02
N GLN A 237 -15.97 -8.43 -12.46
CA GLN A 237 -16.52 -9.66 -11.88
C GLN A 237 -17.32 -9.36 -10.62
N ILE A 238 -18.50 -9.97 -10.51
CA ILE A 238 -19.43 -9.83 -9.37
C ILE A 238 -19.34 -11.00 -8.40
N ALA A 239 -18.71 -12.09 -8.82
CA ALA A 239 -18.53 -13.29 -8.02
C ALA A 239 -17.12 -13.86 -8.22
N VAL A 240 -16.51 -14.28 -7.11
CA VAL A 240 -15.24 -15.00 -7.09
C VAL A 240 -15.49 -16.35 -6.42
N ASN A 241 -15.62 -17.40 -7.23
CA ASN A 241 -16.01 -18.72 -6.76
C ASN A 241 -14.91 -19.44 -5.95
N PHE A 242 -13.65 -19.05 -6.15
CA PHE A 242 -12.52 -19.59 -5.41
C PHE A 242 -11.44 -18.53 -5.22
N ILE A 243 -10.78 -18.55 -4.07
CA ILE A 243 -9.61 -17.70 -3.82
C ILE A 243 -8.37 -18.39 -4.41
N PRO A 244 -7.71 -17.81 -5.42
CA PRO A 244 -6.64 -18.48 -6.15
C PRO A 244 -5.33 -18.58 -5.38
N ILE A 245 -5.13 -17.68 -4.40
CA ILE A 245 -3.87 -17.52 -3.67
C ILE A 245 -4.15 -17.65 -2.18
N LYS A 246 -3.42 -18.55 -1.52
CA LYS A 246 -3.46 -18.76 -0.07
C LYS A 246 -2.11 -18.40 0.54
N LEU A 247 -2.08 -17.98 1.80
CA LEU A 247 -0.82 -17.54 2.41
C LEU A 247 0.23 -18.66 2.52
N ASN A 248 -0.19 -19.91 2.70
CA ASN A 248 0.67 -21.09 2.83
C ASN A 248 0.98 -21.81 1.50
N GLY A 249 0.55 -21.25 0.36
CA GLY A 249 0.72 -21.91 -0.93
C GLY A 249 2.09 -21.72 -1.58
N HIS A 250 2.25 -22.31 -2.75
CA HIS A 250 3.40 -22.15 -3.63
C HIS A 250 2.89 -21.57 -4.95
N TYR A 251 3.19 -20.30 -5.21
CA TYR A 251 2.71 -19.62 -6.41
C TYR A 251 3.86 -18.94 -7.14
N LEU A 252 3.82 -19.03 -8.46
CA LEU A 252 4.67 -18.23 -9.32
C LEU A 252 3.96 -16.90 -9.61
N PRO A 253 4.69 -15.81 -9.91
CA PRO A 253 4.11 -14.53 -10.32
C PRO A 253 3.10 -14.64 -11.48
N GLU A 254 3.32 -15.60 -12.37
CA GLU A 254 2.45 -15.90 -13.51
C GLU A 254 1.07 -16.40 -13.06
N THR A 255 1.01 -17.16 -11.95
CA THR A 255 -0.26 -17.65 -11.39
C THR A 255 -1.18 -16.48 -10.99
N VAL A 256 -0.59 -15.44 -10.39
CA VAL A 256 -1.33 -14.24 -9.97
C VAL A 256 -1.72 -13.39 -11.16
N SER A 257 -0.78 -13.19 -12.08
CA SER A 257 -1.04 -12.45 -13.33
C SER A 257 -2.18 -13.08 -14.11
N TYR A 258 -2.23 -14.41 -14.18
CA TYR A 258 -3.32 -15.16 -14.79
C TYR A 258 -4.64 -15.02 -14.04
N ALA A 259 -4.62 -15.16 -12.71
CA ALA A 259 -5.81 -14.99 -11.88
C ALA A 259 -6.42 -13.59 -12.03
N ILE A 260 -5.58 -12.55 -12.09
CA ILE A 260 -6.00 -11.17 -12.34
C ILE A 260 -6.59 -11.02 -13.74
N ARG A 261 -5.95 -11.56 -14.78
CA ARG A 261 -6.45 -11.51 -16.17
C ARG A 261 -7.85 -12.12 -16.31
N LYS A 262 -8.13 -13.23 -15.61
CA LYS A 262 -9.47 -13.83 -15.55
C LYS A 262 -10.52 -12.90 -14.97
N LEU A 263 -10.14 -12.05 -14.01
CA LEU A 263 -11.06 -11.03 -13.48
C LEU A 263 -11.50 -10.01 -14.56
N TYR A 264 -10.75 -9.88 -15.66
CA TYR A 264 -11.09 -8.99 -16.76
C TYR A 264 -11.56 -9.74 -18.02
N GLY A 265 -11.85 -11.04 -17.91
CA GLY A 265 -12.32 -11.85 -19.04
C GLY A 265 -11.24 -12.13 -20.11
N ILE A 266 -9.96 -11.97 -19.78
CA ILE A 266 -8.85 -12.21 -20.70
C ILE A 266 -8.45 -13.69 -20.62
N GLU A 267 -8.75 -14.46 -21.68
CA GLU A 267 -8.37 -15.87 -21.83
C GLU A 267 -6.95 -16.05 -22.41
N GLU A 268 -6.35 -17.22 -22.18
CA GLU A 268 -4.96 -17.56 -22.52
C GLU A 268 -4.69 -17.60 -24.04
N SER A 269 -5.72 -17.88 -24.85
CA SER A 269 -5.66 -17.97 -26.32
C SER A 269 -5.40 -16.64 -27.03
N ALA A 270 -5.62 -15.50 -26.36
CA ALA A 270 -5.41 -14.16 -26.91
C ALA A 270 -3.92 -13.77 -27.03
N ILE A 271 -3.00 -14.57 -26.47
CA ILE A 271 -1.55 -14.29 -26.47
C ILE A 271 -0.88 -14.86 -27.73
N PHE A 272 -1.41 -15.94 -28.31
CA PHE A 272 -0.85 -16.57 -29.51
C PHE A 272 -1.44 -16.08 -30.84
N THR A 273 -2.50 -15.26 -30.80
CA THR A 273 -3.18 -14.75 -32.00
C THR A 273 -2.58 -13.46 -32.57
N ASN A 274 -1.63 -12.82 -31.87
CA ASN A 274 -0.96 -11.59 -32.31
C ASN A 274 0.51 -11.79 -32.76
N LEU A 275 0.94 -13.03 -32.98
CA LEU A 275 2.25 -13.36 -33.58
C LEU A 275 2.09 -13.99 -34.97
N SER A 276 1.00 -13.66 -35.67
CA SER A 276 0.74 -14.10 -37.04
C SER A 276 0.29 -12.92 -37.91
N LEU A 277 1.13 -11.90 -38.02
CA LEU A 277 1.18 -10.99 -39.18
C LEU A 277 2.65 -10.66 -39.47
#